data_AF-A0A3L6DSR4-F1
#
_entry.id   AF-A0A3L6DSR4-F1
#
_cell.length_a   1.000
_cell.length_b   1.000
_cell.length_c   1.000
_cell.angle_alpha   90.00
_cell.angle_beta   90.00
_cell.angle_gamma   90.00
#
_symmetry.space_group_name_H-M   'P 1'
#
loop_
_entity.id
_entity.type
_entity.pdbx_description
1 polymer ?
#
loop_
_entity_poly.entity_id
_entity_poly.type
_entity_poly.pdbx_seq_one_letter_code
_entity_poly.pdbx_strand_id
1 'polypeptide(L)'
;CFVQGNGIHAAIFPPVIQKFKPLIKEGVVYNITYFRVRASNNLYKPVFNENMITFTNWTKLEEVVEVPPAFPVLTYSLTPIDQLHLCVDHREYYTDAIGIVTSISAVAPHRSRGQHTTSSKRTISLCSVSNSSSVNVVLWGGQASLFPGEQIYNNGQSSPQILMFVGTLVKKYADGLCLSGGSPCKWYINPDVPEASALMASATKTHSPIKWNEVLSSNQPMSHVPEEQKIAYIRDLHPFENKSCHSWLDLGM
;
A
#
# COMPACT_ATOMS: atom_id res chain seq x y z
N CYS A 1 11.94 -13.62 -9.39
CA CYS A 1 10.47 -13.53 -9.42
C CYS A 1 9.90 -14.90 -9.09
N PHE A 2 8.94 -15.01 -8.17
CA PHE A 2 8.26 -16.28 -7.99
C PHE A 2 7.59 -16.66 -9.32
N VAL A 3 7.71 -17.94 -9.68
CA VAL A 3 6.80 -18.53 -10.66
C VAL A 3 5.38 -18.38 -10.08
N GLN A 4 4.49 -17.81 -10.88
CA GLN A 4 3.07 -17.65 -10.57
C GLN A 4 2.51 -18.95 -9.95
N GLY A 5 1.94 -18.86 -8.75
CA GLY A 5 1.34 -20.02 -8.04
C GLY A 5 2.07 -20.52 -6.78
N ASN A 6 3.27 -20.05 -6.48
CA ASN A 6 4.05 -20.52 -5.32
C ASN A 6 3.95 -19.64 -4.06
N GLY A 7 3.31 -18.46 -4.15
CA GLY A 7 3.08 -17.59 -2.99
C GLY A 7 1.79 -17.94 -2.26
N ILE A 8 1.80 -17.87 -0.93
CA ILE A 8 0.59 -18.07 -0.10
C ILE A 8 0.52 -17.02 1.01
N HIS A 9 -0.67 -16.42 1.19
CA HIS A 9 -0.92 -15.50 2.30
C HIS A 9 -1.05 -16.29 3.60
N ALA A 10 -0.36 -15.87 4.65
CA ALA A 10 -0.54 -16.39 6.00
C ALA A 10 -1.07 -15.31 6.95
N ALA A 11 -2.05 -15.67 7.79
CA ALA A 11 -2.60 -14.79 8.82
C ALA A 11 -2.49 -15.43 10.21
N ILE A 12 -2.28 -14.58 11.22
CA ILE A 12 -2.23 -14.98 12.63
C ILE A 12 -3.24 -14.13 13.40
N PHE A 13 -4.29 -14.77 13.90
CA PHE A 13 -5.38 -14.08 14.60
C PHE A 13 -5.16 -14.09 16.13
N PRO A 14 -5.74 -13.14 16.88
CA PRO A 14 -5.79 -13.22 18.33
C PRO A 14 -6.45 -14.53 18.83
N PRO A 15 -5.97 -15.12 19.95
CA PRO A 15 -4.84 -14.69 20.77
C PRO A 15 -3.47 -15.17 20.24
N VAL A 16 -3.43 -16.05 19.24
CA VAL A 16 -2.23 -16.72 18.70
C VAL A 16 -1.13 -15.73 18.30
N ILE A 17 -1.49 -14.54 17.83
CA ILE A 17 -0.54 -13.48 17.46
C ILE A 17 0.43 -13.11 18.58
N GLN A 18 0.02 -13.19 19.85
CA GLN A 18 0.88 -12.83 20.98
C GLN A 18 2.11 -13.75 21.07
N LYS A 19 1.97 -15.02 20.69
CA LYS A 19 3.07 -16.00 20.66
C LYS A 19 4.05 -15.74 19.52
N PHE A 20 3.55 -15.41 18.34
CA PHE A 20 4.38 -15.37 17.11
C PHE A 20 4.88 -13.98 16.74
N LYS A 21 4.22 -12.91 17.18
CA LYS A 21 4.63 -11.53 16.90
C LYS A 21 6.11 -11.23 17.24
N PRO A 22 6.68 -11.68 18.38
CA PRO A 22 8.11 -11.42 18.65
C PRO A 22 9.06 -12.33 17.86
N LEU A 23 8.56 -13.42 17.25
CA LEU A 23 9.38 -14.44 16.59
C LEU A 23 9.54 -14.18 15.09
N ILE A 24 8.51 -13.63 14.43
CA ILE A 24 8.52 -13.43 12.98
C ILE A 24 9.14 -12.08 12.66
N LYS A 25 10.22 -12.12 11.87
CA LYS A 25 10.93 -10.95 11.35
C LYS A 25 10.93 -10.97 9.83
N GLU A 26 10.73 -9.80 9.23
CA GLU A 26 10.86 -9.62 7.77
C GLU A 26 12.31 -9.93 7.33
N GLY A 27 12.46 -10.52 6.14
CA GLY A 27 13.76 -10.89 5.57
C GLY A 27 14.37 -12.20 6.10
N VAL A 28 13.76 -12.83 7.10
CA VAL A 28 14.20 -14.12 7.65
C VAL A 28 13.38 -15.26 7.04
N VAL A 29 14.02 -16.39 6.76
CA VAL A 29 13.39 -17.59 6.19
C VAL A 29 13.04 -18.57 7.29
N TYR A 30 11.84 -19.14 7.23
CA TYR A 30 11.35 -20.07 8.23
C TYR A 30 10.75 -21.33 7.60
N ASN A 31 10.96 -22.47 8.25
CA ASN A 31 10.12 -23.65 8.10
C ASN A 31 8.89 -23.50 8.99
N ILE A 32 7.71 -23.57 8.37
CA ILE A 32 6.42 -23.47 9.06
C ILE A 32 5.70 -24.80 8.90
N THR A 33 5.36 -25.45 10.02
CA THR A 33 4.64 -26.73 10.03
C THR A 33 3.45 -26.69 10.99
N TYR A 34 2.52 -27.65 10.87
CA TYR A 34 1.31 -27.75 11.70
C TYR A 34 0.42 -26.49 11.66
N PHE A 35 0.28 -25.91 10.47
CA PHE A 35 -0.65 -24.81 10.21
C PHE A 35 -1.96 -25.32 9.59
N ARG A 36 -2.97 -24.45 9.53
CA ARG A 36 -4.25 -24.76 8.88
C ARG A 36 -4.34 -24.06 7.53
N VAL A 37 -4.79 -24.77 6.50
CA VAL A 37 -5.15 -24.19 5.20
C VAL A 37 -6.65 -23.88 5.18
N ARG A 38 -7.03 -22.74 4.63
CA ARG A 38 -8.42 -22.33 4.39
C ARG A 38 -8.53 -21.60 3.05
N ALA A 39 -9.76 -21.41 2.58
CA ALA A 39 -10.02 -20.49 1.47
C ALA A 39 -9.51 -19.07 1.80
N SER A 40 -8.91 -18.43 0.79
CA SER A 40 -8.42 -17.07 0.86
C SER A 40 -9.55 -16.05 1.06
N ASN A 41 -9.20 -14.87 1.59
CA ASN A 41 -10.13 -13.75 1.67
C ASN A 41 -10.50 -13.27 0.26
N ASN A 42 -11.70 -12.69 0.11
CA ASN A 42 -12.16 -12.15 -1.18
C ASN A 42 -11.54 -10.80 -1.54
N LEU A 43 -10.88 -10.12 -0.59
CA LEU A 43 -10.34 -8.78 -0.75
C LEU A 43 -8.94 -8.72 -0.17
N TYR A 44 -8.14 -7.78 -0.68
CA TYR A 44 -6.84 -7.39 -0.17
C TYR A 44 -5.85 -8.57 -0.11
N LYS A 45 -5.86 -9.39 -1.16
CA LYS A 45 -4.96 -10.54 -1.29
C LYS A 45 -3.58 -10.04 -1.75
N PRO A 46 -2.50 -10.35 -1.00
CA PRO A 46 -1.14 -9.98 -1.41
C PRO A 46 -0.61 -10.86 -2.54
N VAL A 47 -1.19 -12.04 -2.75
CA VAL A 47 -0.77 -13.00 -3.77
C VAL A 47 -1.99 -13.65 -4.41
N PHE A 48 -1.85 -14.03 -5.68
CA PHE A 48 -2.84 -14.84 -6.39
C PHE A 48 -2.80 -16.28 -5.89
N ASN A 49 -3.67 -16.61 -4.93
CA ASN A 49 -3.86 -17.95 -4.41
C ASN A 49 -5.30 -18.10 -3.89
N GLU A 50 -5.95 -19.22 -4.19
CA GLU A 50 -7.30 -19.52 -3.69
C GLU A 50 -7.29 -19.92 -2.22
N ASN A 51 -6.12 -20.31 -1.69
CA ASN A 51 -5.90 -20.73 -0.33
C ASN A 51 -5.07 -19.72 0.46
N MET A 52 -5.23 -19.76 1.79
CA MET A 52 -4.40 -19.04 2.74
C MET A 52 -4.07 -19.94 3.94
N ILE A 53 -2.94 -19.63 4.58
CA ILE A 53 -2.50 -20.26 5.81
C ILE A 53 -3.06 -19.49 7.01
N THR A 54 -3.50 -20.20 8.02
CA THR A 54 -3.82 -19.65 9.34
C THR A 54 -3.01 -20.36 10.41
N PHE A 55 -2.30 -19.57 11.22
CA PHE A 55 -1.54 -20.10 12.34
C PHE A 55 -2.47 -20.55 13.45
N THR A 56 -2.07 -21.63 14.13
CA THR A 56 -2.78 -22.18 15.29
C THR A 56 -1.81 -22.28 16.47
N ASN A 57 -2.31 -22.65 17.65
CA ASN A 57 -1.45 -22.91 18.80
C ASN A 57 -0.42 -24.03 18.54
N TRP A 58 -0.74 -24.96 17.63
CA TRP A 58 0.10 -26.10 17.26
C TRP A 58 1.14 -25.77 16.18
N THR A 59 1.01 -24.62 15.52
CA THR A 59 1.95 -24.22 14.47
C THR A 59 3.36 -24.11 15.04
N LYS A 60 4.32 -24.69 14.32
CA LYS A 60 5.74 -24.59 14.63
C LYS A 60 6.41 -23.70 13.60
N LEU A 61 7.36 -22.90 14.09
CA LEU A 61 8.13 -21.94 13.33
C LEU A 61 9.60 -22.17 13.67
N GLU A 62 10.39 -22.55 12.69
CA GLU A 62 11.82 -22.82 12.83
C GLU A 62 12.59 -21.95 11.84
N GLU A 63 13.51 -21.14 12.33
CA GLU A 63 14.35 -20.29 11.47
C GLU A 63 15.34 -21.17 10.67
N VAL A 64 15.47 -20.86 9.38
CA VAL A 64 16.40 -21.54 8.48
C VAL A 64 17.71 -20.76 8.48
N VAL A 65 18.76 -21.35 9.09
CA VAL A 65 20.09 -20.73 9.19
C VAL A 65 20.80 -20.70 7.83
N GLU A 66 20.77 -21.83 7.12
CA GLU A 66 21.36 -21.96 5.79
C GLU A 66 20.29 -21.81 4.71
N VAL A 67 20.04 -20.56 4.31
CA VAL A 67 19.03 -20.24 3.29
C VAL A 67 19.54 -20.73 1.92
N PRO A 68 18.74 -21.54 1.19
CA PRO A 68 19.11 -21.96 -0.15
C PRO A 68 19.38 -20.74 -1.05
N PRO A 69 20.46 -20.73 -1.86
CA PRO A 69 20.77 -19.60 -2.75
C PRO A 69 19.66 -19.25 -3.75
N ALA A 70 18.80 -20.21 -4.07
CA ALA A 70 17.65 -20.03 -4.95
C ALA A 70 16.41 -19.43 -4.25
N PHE A 71 16.43 -19.23 -2.93
CA PHE A 71 15.29 -18.69 -2.21
C PHE A 71 15.07 -17.22 -2.59
N PRO A 72 13.86 -16.84 -3.06
CA PRO A 72 13.62 -15.50 -3.56
C PRO A 72 13.58 -14.50 -2.40
N VAL A 73 14.39 -13.45 -2.51
CA VAL A 73 14.43 -12.33 -1.55
C VAL A 73 13.25 -11.38 -1.73
N LEU A 74 12.76 -11.23 -2.97
CA LEU A 74 11.67 -10.34 -3.33
C LEU A 74 10.56 -11.08 -4.07
N THR A 75 9.33 -10.80 -3.68
CA THR A 75 8.12 -11.30 -4.33
C THR A 75 7.27 -10.12 -4.76
N TYR A 76 6.93 -10.08 -6.05
CA TYR A 76 6.10 -9.02 -6.63
C TYR A 76 5.40 -9.54 -7.89
N SER A 77 4.31 -8.88 -8.27
CA SER A 77 3.59 -9.08 -9.53
C SER A 77 3.28 -7.72 -10.16
N LEU A 78 4.23 -7.22 -10.96
CA LEU A 78 4.16 -5.87 -11.51
C LEU A 78 3.00 -5.71 -12.49
N THR A 79 2.22 -4.65 -12.28
CA THR A 79 1.26 -4.14 -13.25
C THR A 79 1.89 -2.94 -13.98
N PRO A 80 1.96 -2.96 -15.33
CA PRO A 80 2.43 -1.83 -16.10
C PRO A 80 1.65 -0.54 -15.79
N ILE A 81 2.34 0.60 -15.73
CA ILE A 81 1.75 1.89 -15.33
C ILE A 81 0.56 2.27 -16.24
N ASP A 82 0.68 2.00 -17.55
CA ASP A 82 -0.36 2.25 -18.54
C ASP A 82 -1.60 1.34 -18.36
N GLN A 83 -1.48 0.21 -17.67
CA GLN A 83 -2.56 -0.73 -17.40
C GLN A 83 -3.25 -0.52 -16.05
N LEU A 84 -2.74 0.37 -15.19
CA LEU A 84 -3.31 0.59 -13.85
C LEU A 84 -4.79 1.01 -13.87
N HIS A 85 -5.25 1.65 -14.95
CA HIS A 85 -6.65 2.04 -15.10
C HIS A 85 -7.62 0.84 -15.10
N LEU A 86 -7.15 -0.36 -15.46
CA LEU A 86 -7.94 -1.59 -15.43
C LEU A 86 -8.14 -2.14 -14.00
N CYS A 87 -7.40 -1.62 -13.02
CA CYS A 87 -7.41 -2.08 -11.64
C CYS A 87 -8.18 -1.12 -10.71
N VAL A 88 -8.79 -0.05 -11.24
CA VAL A 88 -9.53 0.94 -10.44
C VAL A 88 -10.68 0.26 -9.70
N ASP A 89 -10.74 0.45 -8.39
CA ASP A 89 -11.75 -0.13 -7.49
C ASP A 89 -11.79 -1.67 -7.42
N HIS A 90 -10.89 -2.35 -8.13
CA HIS A 90 -10.64 -3.78 -7.95
C HIS A 90 -9.79 -3.99 -6.69
N ARG A 91 -10.46 -4.42 -5.61
CA ARG A 91 -9.85 -4.61 -4.29
C ARG A 91 -9.56 -6.06 -3.96
N GLU A 92 -9.69 -6.97 -4.92
CA GLU A 92 -9.41 -8.39 -4.71
C GLU A 92 -7.93 -8.60 -4.41
N TYR A 93 -7.05 -8.00 -5.21
CA TYR A 93 -5.60 -8.10 -5.06
C TYR A 93 -4.98 -6.73 -4.78
N TYR A 94 -3.84 -6.73 -4.12
CA TYR A 94 -2.95 -5.58 -4.18
C TYR A 94 -2.28 -5.47 -5.55
N THR A 95 -1.92 -4.25 -5.91
CA THR A 95 -1.21 -3.91 -7.15
C THR A 95 0.22 -3.54 -6.83
N ASP A 96 1.15 -4.10 -7.58
CA ASP A 96 2.57 -3.74 -7.51
C ASP A 96 2.93 -2.94 -8.77
N ALA A 97 3.77 -1.92 -8.62
CA ALA A 97 4.20 -1.10 -9.73
C ALA A 97 5.66 -0.68 -9.56
N ILE A 98 6.36 -0.52 -10.68
CA ILE A 98 7.73 -0.04 -10.73
C ILE A 98 7.83 1.09 -11.75
N GLY A 99 8.65 2.10 -11.46
CA GLY A 99 8.87 3.20 -12.40
C GLY A 99 10.04 4.08 -12.02
N ILE A 100 10.38 4.99 -12.93
CA ILE A 100 11.38 6.03 -12.73
C ILE A 100 10.73 7.15 -11.93
N VAL A 101 11.40 7.61 -10.87
CA VAL A 101 10.90 8.72 -10.04
C VAL A 101 11.10 10.04 -10.77
N THR A 102 10.02 10.82 -10.89
CA THR A 102 10.05 12.15 -11.50
C THR A 102 9.83 13.28 -10.51
N SER A 103 9.05 13.03 -9.45
CA SER A 103 8.85 14.01 -8.39
C SER A 103 8.54 13.37 -7.04
N ILE A 104 8.89 14.08 -5.97
CA ILE A 104 8.59 13.72 -4.58
C ILE A 104 8.07 14.96 -3.88
N SER A 105 6.99 14.83 -3.09
CA SER A 105 6.50 15.90 -2.24
C SER A 105 7.14 15.90 -0.85
N ALA A 106 7.12 17.05 -0.20
CA ALA A 106 7.23 17.12 1.26
C ALA A 106 6.08 16.33 1.92
N VAL A 107 6.29 15.89 3.16
CA VAL A 107 5.21 15.34 3.99
C VAL A 107 4.30 16.48 4.41
N ALA A 108 3.00 16.35 4.14
CA ALA A 108 2.02 17.38 4.49
C ALA A 108 0.86 16.79 5.29
N PRO A 109 0.25 17.58 6.19
CA PRO A 109 -1.01 17.20 6.83
C PRO A 109 -2.10 17.13 5.76
N HIS A 110 -2.88 16.06 5.79
CA HIS A 110 -4.07 15.90 4.98
C HIS A 110 -5.25 15.49 5.85
N ARG A 111 -6.38 16.17 5.65
CA ARG A 111 -7.63 15.83 6.32
C ARG A 111 -8.63 15.38 5.27
N SER A 112 -8.99 14.10 5.31
CA SER A 112 -10.06 13.58 4.46
C SER A 112 -11.40 14.14 4.91
N ARG A 113 -12.34 14.31 3.97
CA ARG A 113 -13.70 14.76 4.28
C ARG A 113 -14.37 13.75 5.22
N GLY A 114 -14.93 14.23 6.31
CA GLY A 114 -15.58 13.40 7.33
C GLY A 114 -14.64 12.82 8.39
N GLN A 115 -13.30 12.84 8.23
CA GLN A 115 -12.38 12.45 9.29
C GLN A 115 -12.10 13.61 10.26
N HIS A 116 -12.22 13.34 11.56
CA HIS A 116 -11.80 14.28 12.61
C HIS A 116 -10.27 14.35 12.77
N THR A 117 -9.55 13.34 12.29
CA THR A 117 -8.09 13.21 12.46
C THR A 117 -7.35 13.60 11.18
N THR A 118 -6.36 14.47 11.31
CA THR A 118 -5.39 14.76 10.25
C THR A 118 -4.42 13.58 10.09
N SER A 119 -4.23 13.10 8.87
CA SER A 119 -3.22 12.09 8.52
C SER A 119 -2.13 12.71 7.66
N SER A 120 -0.87 12.34 7.88
CA SER A 120 0.22 12.76 6.99
C SER A 120 0.04 12.16 5.59
N LYS A 121 0.37 12.92 4.55
CA LYS A 121 0.36 12.52 3.14
C LYS A 121 1.71 12.83 2.52
N ARG A 122 2.23 11.90 1.70
CA ARG A 122 3.37 12.14 0.81
C ARG A 122 3.02 11.58 -0.57
N THR A 123 3.31 12.33 -1.63
CA THR A 123 3.07 11.94 -3.02
C THR A 123 4.39 11.74 -3.75
N ILE A 124 4.49 10.66 -4.50
CA ILE A 124 5.63 10.32 -5.35
C ILE A 124 5.11 10.11 -6.77
N SER A 125 5.72 10.72 -7.78
CA SER A 125 5.36 10.50 -9.18
C SER A 125 6.32 9.52 -9.83
N LEU A 126 5.76 8.48 -10.45
CA LEU A 126 6.48 7.49 -11.24
C LEU A 126 6.13 7.61 -12.72
N CYS A 127 7.08 7.33 -13.60
CA CYS A 127 6.80 7.18 -15.04
C CYS A 127 7.36 5.87 -15.60
N SER A 128 6.79 5.46 -16.74
CA SER A 128 7.25 4.31 -17.52
C SER A 128 8.53 4.64 -18.31
N VAL A 129 9.15 3.60 -18.88
CA VAL A 129 10.39 3.67 -19.70
C VAL A 129 10.34 4.76 -20.78
N SER A 130 9.20 4.93 -21.44
CA SER A 130 8.96 5.87 -22.55
C SER A 130 8.55 7.27 -22.09
N ASN A 131 8.38 7.49 -20.78
CA ASN A 131 7.72 8.67 -20.20
C ASN A 131 6.30 8.93 -20.76
N SER A 132 5.67 7.96 -21.45
CA SER A 132 4.34 8.11 -22.05
C SER A 132 3.21 7.96 -21.03
N SER A 133 3.51 7.36 -19.88
CA SER A 133 2.54 7.09 -18.83
C SER A 133 3.16 7.39 -17.48
N SER A 134 2.38 8.01 -16.60
CA SER A 134 2.79 8.34 -15.25
C SER A 134 1.69 8.04 -14.25
N VAL A 135 2.08 7.79 -13.01
CA VAL A 135 1.15 7.55 -11.91
C VAL A 135 1.70 8.16 -10.63
N ASN A 136 0.80 8.70 -9.82
CA ASN A 136 1.14 9.12 -8.46
C ASN A 136 0.99 7.96 -7.49
N VAL A 137 1.95 7.78 -6.61
CA VAL A 137 1.86 6.94 -5.41
C VAL A 137 1.64 7.85 -4.21
N VAL A 138 0.58 7.60 -3.45
CA VAL A 138 0.19 8.37 -2.29
C VAL A 138 0.36 7.52 -1.03
N LEU A 139 1.31 7.91 -0.20
CA LEU A 139 1.58 7.30 1.11
C LEU A 139 0.85 8.07 2.20
N TRP A 140 0.36 7.33 3.20
CA TRP A 140 -0.49 7.87 4.26
C TRP A 140 0.09 7.56 5.66
N GLY A 141 -0.14 8.47 6.60
CA GLY A 141 0.21 8.30 8.02
C GLY A 141 1.69 7.99 8.23
N GLY A 142 1.98 6.94 9.01
CA GLY A 142 3.36 6.53 9.28
C GLY A 142 4.17 6.20 8.03
N GLN A 143 3.55 5.66 6.96
CA GLN A 143 4.26 5.36 5.71
C GLN A 143 4.76 6.63 5.02
N ALA A 144 3.99 7.73 5.09
CA ALA A 144 4.41 9.02 4.52
C ALA A 144 5.68 9.57 5.20
N SER A 145 5.76 9.40 6.52
CA SER A 145 6.90 9.86 7.34
C SER A 145 8.11 8.93 7.24
N LEU A 146 7.90 7.61 7.18
CA LEU A 146 8.96 6.60 7.10
C LEU A 146 9.64 6.56 5.71
N PHE A 147 8.94 6.99 4.67
CA PHE A 147 9.49 6.99 3.32
C PHE A 147 10.67 7.98 3.21
N PRO A 148 11.86 7.52 2.76
CA PRO A 148 13.09 8.33 2.75
C PRO A 148 13.15 9.25 1.52
N GLY A 149 12.14 10.11 1.34
CA GLY A 149 11.97 10.89 0.12
C GLY A 149 13.08 11.93 -0.11
N GLU A 150 13.62 12.51 0.95
CA GLU A 150 14.72 13.48 0.93
C GLU A 150 16.01 12.83 0.39
N GLN A 151 16.33 11.62 0.85
CA GLN A 151 17.49 10.85 0.36
C GLN A 151 17.32 10.51 -1.12
N ILE A 152 16.15 10.02 -1.52
CA ILE A 152 15.86 9.67 -2.92
C ILE A 152 15.94 10.92 -3.81
N TYR A 153 15.39 12.05 -3.35
CA TYR A 153 15.47 13.33 -4.07
C TYR A 153 16.92 13.79 -4.26
N ASN A 154 17.74 13.76 -3.22
CA ASN A 154 19.14 14.16 -3.27
C ASN A 154 19.94 13.28 -4.24
N ASN A 155 19.80 11.96 -4.14
CA ASN A 155 20.44 11.02 -5.06
C ASN A 155 19.93 11.19 -6.51
N GLY A 156 18.65 11.55 -6.64
CA GLY A 156 17.95 11.86 -7.88
C GLY A 156 18.46 13.06 -8.64
N GLN A 157 19.31 13.89 -8.02
CA GLN A 157 19.94 15.01 -8.73
C GLN A 157 21.05 14.51 -9.66
N SER A 158 21.82 13.52 -9.23
CA SER A 158 22.97 12.99 -9.97
C SER A 158 22.70 11.72 -10.77
N SER A 159 21.68 10.93 -10.39
CA SER A 159 21.35 9.66 -11.06
C SER A 159 19.85 9.41 -11.04
N PRO A 160 19.26 8.79 -12.08
CA PRO A 160 17.89 8.32 -12.03
C PRO A 160 17.67 7.44 -10.79
N GLN A 161 16.46 7.52 -10.22
CA GLN A 161 16.04 6.66 -9.12
C GLN A 161 14.86 5.82 -9.60
N ILE A 162 14.95 4.51 -9.37
CA ILE A 162 13.89 3.54 -9.68
C ILE A 162 13.24 3.14 -8.37
N LEU A 163 11.91 3.22 -8.32
CA LEU A 163 11.13 2.76 -7.18
C LEU A 163 10.17 1.67 -7.60
N MET A 164 10.17 0.59 -6.83
CA MET A 164 9.15 -0.45 -6.87
C MET A 164 8.30 -0.35 -5.62
N PHE A 165 6.98 -0.22 -5.79
CA PHE A 165 6.01 -0.30 -4.72
C PHE A 165 5.25 -1.63 -4.82
N VAL A 166 5.20 -2.36 -3.71
CA VAL A 166 4.53 -3.65 -3.57
C VAL A 166 3.42 -3.51 -2.54
N GLY A 167 2.24 -4.04 -2.79
CA GLY A 167 1.13 -3.99 -1.83
C GLY A 167 0.31 -2.69 -1.87
N THR A 168 0.15 -2.07 -3.04
CA THR A 168 -0.65 -0.83 -3.19
C THR A 168 -2.08 -1.11 -3.66
N LEU A 169 -2.97 -0.13 -3.54
CA LEU A 169 -4.33 -0.19 -4.12
C LEU A 169 -4.51 0.91 -5.14
N VAL A 170 -5.00 0.59 -6.33
CA VAL A 170 -5.37 1.60 -7.31
C VAL A 170 -6.66 2.30 -6.86
N LYS A 171 -6.59 3.62 -6.73
CA LYS A 171 -7.71 4.48 -6.34
C LYS A 171 -7.85 5.64 -7.30
N LYS A 172 -9.10 6.05 -7.52
CA LYS A 172 -9.42 7.28 -8.23
C LYS A 172 -9.89 8.32 -7.21
N TYR A 173 -9.11 9.37 -7.03
CA TYR A 173 -9.49 10.54 -6.25
C TYR A 173 -9.86 11.69 -7.20
N ALA A 174 -10.26 12.84 -6.65
CA ALA A 174 -10.60 14.02 -7.45
C ALA A 174 -9.45 14.53 -8.34
N ASP A 175 -8.19 14.31 -7.94
CA ASP A 175 -6.97 14.64 -8.67
C ASP A 175 -6.54 13.57 -9.69
N GLY A 176 -7.30 12.48 -9.79
CA GLY A 176 -7.10 11.42 -10.79
C GLY A 176 -6.78 10.05 -10.19
N LEU A 177 -6.28 9.17 -11.05
CA LEU A 177 -5.87 7.82 -10.68
C LEU A 177 -4.52 7.85 -9.95
N CYS A 178 -4.42 7.10 -8.87
CA CYS A 178 -3.19 6.94 -8.11
C CYS A 178 -3.08 5.53 -7.48
N LEU A 179 -1.87 5.20 -7.02
CA LEU A 179 -1.60 4.07 -6.16
C LEU A 179 -1.62 4.53 -4.70
N SER A 180 -2.48 3.96 -3.89
CA SER A 180 -2.58 4.24 -2.46
C SER A 180 -1.73 3.25 -1.67
N GLY A 181 -0.66 3.73 -1.04
CA GLY A 181 0.23 2.93 -0.19
C GLY A 181 -0.18 3.03 1.29
N GLY A 182 -0.88 1.99 1.78
CA GLY A 182 -1.25 1.85 3.18
C GLY A 182 -0.26 1.01 4.00
N SER A 183 -0.70 0.45 5.13
CA SER A 183 0.12 -0.44 5.97
C SER A 183 0.80 -1.63 5.26
N PRO A 184 0.20 -2.32 4.26
CA PRO A 184 0.85 -3.44 3.58
C PRO A 184 1.84 -3.01 2.50
N CYS A 185 1.89 -1.71 2.19
CA CYS A 185 2.76 -1.17 1.15
C CYS A 185 4.23 -1.26 1.59
N LYS A 186 5.06 -1.78 0.70
CA LYS A 186 6.52 -1.78 0.81
C LYS A 186 7.10 -1.09 -0.41
N TRP A 187 8.24 -0.45 -0.25
CA TRP A 187 8.98 0.15 -1.35
C TRP A 187 10.41 -0.36 -1.38
N TYR A 188 10.95 -0.47 -2.59
CA TYR A 188 12.33 -0.85 -2.84
C TYR A 188 12.98 0.18 -3.75
N ILE A 189 14.13 0.69 -3.33
CA ILE A 189 14.89 1.74 -4.03
C ILE A 189 15.98 1.05 -4.83
N ASN A 190 15.98 1.27 -6.14
CA ASN A 190 16.90 0.65 -7.09
C ASN A 190 17.08 -0.86 -6.82
N PRO A 191 16.00 -1.65 -6.73
CA PRO A 191 16.10 -3.07 -6.40
C PRO A 191 16.93 -3.82 -7.45
N ASP A 192 17.68 -4.83 -7.02
CA ASP A 192 18.47 -5.69 -7.91
C ASP A 192 17.57 -6.71 -8.62
N VAL A 193 16.80 -6.23 -9.59
CA VAL A 193 15.88 -7.02 -10.41
C VAL A 193 15.95 -6.58 -11.88
N PRO A 194 15.70 -7.49 -12.85
CA PRO A 194 15.83 -7.18 -14.27
C PRO A 194 15.03 -5.94 -14.73
N GLU A 195 13.83 -5.77 -14.20
CA GLU A 195 12.93 -4.66 -14.54
C GLU A 195 13.49 -3.30 -14.10
N ALA A 196 14.12 -3.25 -12.92
CA ALA A 196 14.76 -2.04 -12.42
C ALA A 196 16.02 -1.70 -13.22
N SER A 197 16.84 -2.71 -13.55
CA SER A 197 18.02 -2.55 -14.40
C SER A 197 17.66 -2.03 -15.79
N ALA A 198 16.57 -2.54 -16.38
CA ALA A 198 16.05 -2.06 -17.66
C ALA A 198 15.59 -0.59 -17.60
N LEU A 199 14.84 -0.23 -16.54
CA LEU A 199 14.41 1.16 -16.32
C LEU A 199 15.61 2.10 -16.12
N MET A 200 16.59 1.69 -15.31
CA MET A 200 17.81 2.47 -15.04
C MET A 200 18.60 2.72 -16.32
N ALA A 201 18.81 1.69 -17.14
CA ALA A 201 19.51 1.80 -18.42
C ALA A 201 18.81 2.75 -19.40
N SER A 202 17.47 2.77 -19.42
CA SER A 202 16.69 3.71 -20.22
C SER A 202 16.82 5.14 -19.68
N ALA A 203 16.60 5.31 -18.37
CA ALA A 203 16.55 6.62 -17.72
C ALA A 203 17.90 7.36 -17.78
N THR A 204 19.02 6.64 -17.74
CA THR A 204 20.36 7.24 -17.78
C THR A 204 20.61 8.02 -19.07
N LYS A 205 19.99 7.63 -20.18
CA LYS A 205 20.14 8.32 -21.48
C LYS A 205 19.45 9.69 -21.51
N THR A 206 18.42 9.88 -20.69
CA THR A 206 17.57 11.07 -20.67
C THR A 206 17.35 11.56 -19.25
N HIS A 207 18.40 11.51 -18.42
CA HIS A 207 18.30 11.82 -17.00
C HIS A 207 17.78 13.24 -16.81
N SER A 208 16.74 13.36 -15.97
CA SER A 208 16.18 14.62 -15.54
C SER A 208 16.16 14.63 -14.02
N PRO A 209 16.68 15.68 -13.36
CA PRO A 209 16.66 15.76 -11.90
C PRO A 209 15.24 15.60 -11.33
N ILE A 210 15.12 14.83 -10.25
CA ILE A 210 13.83 14.66 -9.55
C ILE A 210 13.36 16.02 -9.06
N LYS A 211 12.08 16.34 -9.27
CA LYS A 211 11.47 17.58 -8.77
C LYS A 211 11.02 17.41 -7.32
N TRP A 212 11.27 18.43 -6.50
CA TRP A 212 10.69 18.52 -5.16
C TRP A 212 9.41 19.36 -5.21
N ASN A 213 8.28 18.77 -4.83
CA ASN A 213 7.00 19.47 -4.77
C ASN A 213 6.75 19.94 -3.34
N GLU A 214 6.91 21.24 -3.10
CA GLU A 214 6.42 21.86 -1.88
C GLU A 214 4.89 21.89 -1.90
N VAL A 215 4.28 21.58 -0.75
CA VAL A 215 2.83 21.73 -0.62
C VAL A 215 2.56 23.21 -0.33
N LEU A 216 2.16 23.94 -1.37
CA LEU A 216 1.43 25.19 -1.16
C LEU A 216 0.15 24.82 -0.42
N SER A 217 0.00 25.29 0.81
CA SER A 217 -1.22 25.18 1.58
C SER A 217 -2.34 25.92 0.83
N SER A 218 -3.04 25.23 -0.07
CA SER A 218 -4.20 25.81 -0.73
C SER A 218 -5.36 25.81 0.27
N ASN A 219 -5.62 26.98 0.84
CA ASN A 219 -6.91 27.33 1.41
C ASN A 219 -7.96 27.43 0.29
N GLN A 220 -8.16 26.38 -0.50
CA GLN A 220 -9.25 26.33 -1.46
C GLN A 220 -10.54 25.89 -0.77
N PRO A 221 -11.65 26.64 -0.94
CA PRO A 221 -12.95 26.20 -0.47
C PRO A 221 -13.29 24.87 -1.14
N MET A 222 -13.56 23.85 -0.32
CA MET A 222 -13.95 22.52 -0.79
C MET A 222 -15.25 22.62 -1.62
N SER A 223 -15.22 22.16 -2.87
CA SER A 223 -16.45 22.04 -3.68
C SER A 223 -17.39 21.01 -3.05
N HIS A 224 -18.63 21.39 -2.76
CA HIS A 224 -19.66 20.49 -2.24
C HIS A 224 -20.13 19.55 -3.35
N VAL A 225 -19.52 18.36 -3.42
CA VAL A 225 -20.06 17.22 -4.17
C VAL A 225 -20.50 16.20 -3.13
N PRO A 226 -21.80 15.81 -3.08
CA PRO A 226 -22.28 14.78 -2.16
C PRO A 226 -21.61 13.43 -2.45
N GLU A 227 -21.13 12.77 -1.42
CA GLU A 227 -20.55 11.42 -1.50
C GLU A 227 -21.49 10.43 -0.82
N GLU A 228 -21.72 9.27 -1.43
CA GLU A 228 -22.54 8.21 -0.83
C GLU A 228 -21.82 7.62 0.40
N GLN A 229 -22.42 7.77 1.57
CA GLN A 229 -21.91 7.21 2.83
C GLN A 229 -22.94 6.28 3.46
N LYS A 230 -22.45 5.29 4.23
CA LYS A 230 -23.33 4.39 4.99
C LYS A 230 -24.16 5.20 6.00
N ILE A 231 -25.45 4.92 6.07
CA ILE A 231 -26.40 5.59 6.98
C ILE A 231 -25.90 5.56 8.44
N ALA A 232 -25.26 4.47 8.88
CA ALA A 232 -24.68 4.36 10.22
C ALA A 232 -23.62 5.46 10.48
N TYR A 233 -22.77 5.74 9.50
CA TYR A 233 -21.75 6.78 9.59
C TYR A 233 -22.37 8.19 9.62
N ILE A 234 -23.42 8.41 8.82
CA ILE A 234 -24.14 9.69 8.79
C ILE A 234 -24.80 10.00 10.14
N ARG A 235 -25.35 8.97 10.81
CA ARG A 235 -25.98 9.11 12.13
C ARG A 235 -24.98 9.49 13.22
N ASP A 236 -23.74 9.05 13.11
CA ASP A 236 -22.68 9.32 14.09
C ASP A 236 -22.00 10.70 13.91
N LEU A 237 -22.20 11.37 12.77
CA LEU A 237 -21.61 12.70 12.51
C LEU A 237 -22.19 13.81 13.41
N HIS A 238 -23.40 13.62 13.96
CA HIS A 238 -24.03 14.56 14.89
C HIS A 238 -24.92 13.81 15.90
N PRO A 239 -24.36 13.32 17.03
CA PRO A 239 -25.09 12.47 17.98
C PRO A 239 -26.24 13.18 18.72
N PHE A 240 -26.43 14.49 18.51
CA PHE A 240 -27.46 15.30 19.14
C PHE A 240 -28.62 15.70 18.21
N GLU A 241 -28.47 15.60 16.89
CA GLU A 241 -29.55 15.97 15.95
C GLU A 241 -30.40 14.76 15.49
N ASN A 242 -29.86 13.54 15.58
CA ASN A 242 -30.55 12.32 15.15
C ASN A 242 -30.98 11.41 16.30
N LYS A 243 -31.54 11.97 17.38
CA LYS A 243 -32.27 11.15 18.36
C LYS A 243 -33.66 10.85 17.82
N SER A 244 -33.95 9.57 17.57
CA SER A 244 -35.31 9.08 17.38
C SER A 244 -36.13 9.42 18.63
N CYS A 245 -37.15 10.25 18.45
CA CYS A 245 -38.10 10.61 19.50
C CYS A 245 -39.05 9.43 19.77
N HIS A 246 -38.58 8.38 20.42
CA HIS A 246 -39.44 7.34 20.99
C HIS A 246 -38.79 6.77 22.25
N SER A 247 -39.04 7.41 23.40
CA SER A 247 -39.05 6.72 24.67
C SER A 247 -40.00 7.43 25.63
N TRP A 248 -41.30 7.14 25.53
CA TRP A 248 -42.21 7.16 26.68
C TRP A 248 -43.36 6.22 26.34
N LEU A 249 -43.40 5.11 27.08
CA LEU A 249 -44.48 4.13 27.32
C LEU A 249 -43.83 2.74 27.33
N ASP A 250 -43.39 2.33 28.52
CA ASP A 250 -43.52 0.97 29.05
C ASP A 250 -42.85 0.93 30.44
N LEU A 251 -43.54 1.53 31.39
CA LEU A 251 -43.51 1.16 32.80
C LEU A 251 -44.97 1.13 33.25
N GLY A 252 -45.56 -0.06 33.27
CA GLY A 252 -46.95 -0.26 33.66
C GLY A 252 -47.40 -1.72 33.57
N MET A 253 -47.22 -2.43 34.68
CA MET A 253 -47.61 -3.82 35.03
C MET A 253 -46.66 -4.94 34.61
#